data_AF-A0A3A4T0C6-F1
#
_entry.id   AF-A0A3A4T0C6-F1
#
_cell.length_a   1.000
_cell.length_b   1.000
_cell.length_c   1.000
_cell.angle_alpha   90.00
_cell.angle_beta   90.00
_cell.angle_gamma   90.00
#
_symmetry.space_group_name_H-M   'P 1'
#
loop_
_entity.id
_entity.type
_entity.pdbx_description
1 polymer ?
#
loop_
_entity_poly.entity_id
_entity_poly.type
_entity_poly.pdbx_seq_one_letter_code
_entity_poly.pdbx_strand_id
1 'polypeptide(L)'
;MQTLNRHDETPSLKETVFYNPQYQFIIRLLLGGLTGVYFYLAPVPFFIPSGETIVCLTIGAYILFHILWWRYFRSKGISHLAMRLANWIDFIGAGLSVLVDPYPMPPTIVLILITVIGNGIQHGLKNFMRVAQNAFFICLVVIPIHFVIIQRPPPYPFYFLSLFLLILAHYAFDLVKRIERLKDRAEKLAQHDELTGLMNRRAFLKSADYLISLYNRTHIPLVFVFADLDDFKKVNDSMGHDVGDQVLKQIGVLAANHFRNTDITARYGGDEFVFILTDSHLEDAKNVISRFEEQFAGWAKNSGIPVGVSFGIIEATGEKVILDALMKTVDEALYTEKKRKKGRAGTGAS
;
A
#
# COMPACT_ATOMS: atom_id res chain seq x y z
N MET A 1 -33.01 -17.13 -10.24
CA MET A 1 -33.14 -16.32 -9.01
C MET A 1 -32.04 -16.80 -8.07
N GLN A 2 -30.89 -16.10 -8.04
CA GLN A 2 -30.54 -15.11 -7.00
C GLN A 2 -30.50 -15.78 -5.62
N THR A 3 -29.38 -15.89 -4.90
CA THR A 3 -28.31 -14.90 -4.72
C THR A 3 -26.96 -15.57 -4.37
N LEU A 4 -25.97 -15.39 -5.24
CA LEU A 4 -24.56 -15.36 -4.86
C LEU A 4 -24.30 -14.04 -4.13
N ASN A 5 -23.80 -14.10 -2.89
CA ASN A 5 -23.14 -12.96 -2.27
C ASN A 5 -22.04 -13.48 -1.36
N ARG A 6 -20.92 -13.88 -1.98
CA ARG A 6 -19.64 -14.02 -1.29
C ARG A 6 -18.80 -12.84 -1.76
N HIS A 7 -18.65 -11.85 -0.88
CA HIS A 7 -17.67 -10.79 -1.07
C HIS A 7 -16.28 -11.43 -1.06
N ASP A 8 -15.70 -11.60 -2.25
CA ASP A 8 -14.26 -11.78 -2.41
C ASP A 8 -13.58 -10.44 -2.06
N GLU A 9 -13.09 -10.37 -0.83
CA GLU A 9 -12.08 -9.38 -0.45
C GLU A 9 -10.79 -9.74 -1.19
N THR A 10 -10.53 -9.05 -2.30
CA THR A 10 -9.19 -8.98 -2.89
C THR A 10 -8.17 -8.64 -1.79
N PRO A 11 -7.07 -9.39 -1.63
CA PRO A 11 -6.05 -9.03 -0.65
C PRO A 11 -5.37 -7.76 -1.15
N SER A 12 -5.84 -6.61 -0.65
CA SER A 12 -5.19 -5.32 -0.89
C SER A 12 -3.71 -5.48 -0.51
N LEU A 13 -2.82 -5.16 -1.45
CA LEU A 13 -1.38 -5.00 -1.24
C LEU A 13 -1.17 -4.48 0.18
N LYS A 14 -0.64 -5.33 1.06
CA LYS A 14 -0.38 -5.00 2.45
C LYS A 14 0.46 -3.74 2.44
N GLU A 15 -0.18 -2.59 2.70
CA GLU A 15 0.50 -1.42 3.21
C GLU A 15 1.38 -2.00 4.32
N THR A 16 2.70 -1.91 4.15
CA THR A 16 3.67 -2.23 5.19
C THR A 16 3.59 -1.12 6.24
N VAL A 17 2.39 -0.89 6.77
CA VAL A 17 2.21 -0.32 8.08
C VAL A 17 2.97 -1.26 9.00
N PHE A 18 3.92 -0.70 9.73
CA PHE A 18 4.73 -1.41 10.69
C PHE A 18 3.81 -1.83 11.86
N TYR A 19 2.97 -2.84 11.62
CA TYR A 19 1.97 -3.31 12.55
C TYR A 19 2.67 -4.22 13.56
N ASN A 20 3.14 -3.62 14.64
CA ASN A 20 3.75 -4.37 15.74
C ASN A 20 2.82 -4.35 16.98
N PRO A 21 1.95 -5.35 17.12
CA PRO A 21 0.93 -5.37 18.17
C PRO A 21 1.53 -5.62 19.56
N GLN A 22 2.74 -6.19 19.64
CA GLN A 22 3.47 -6.34 20.92
C GLN A 22 3.83 -4.99 21.51
N TYR A 23 4.40 -4.09 20.69
CA TYR A 23 4.75 -2.74 21.12
C TYR A 23 3.51 -1.95 21.52
N GLN A 24 2.41 -2.09 20.78
CA GLN A 24 1.16 -1.43 21.14
C GLN A 24 0.63 -1.90 22.49
N PHE A 25 0.61 -3.21 22.72
CA PHE A 25 0.18 -3.76 24.00
C PHE A 25 1.01 -3.20 25.15
N ILE A 26 2.34 -3.16 24.99
CA ILE A 26 3.26 -2.57 25.97
C ILE A 26 2.96 -1.08 26.20
N ILE A 27 2.81 -0.29 25.13
CA ILE A 27 2.51 1.14 25.23
C ILE A 27 1.19 1.37 25.98
N ARG A 28 0.14 0.60 25.68
CA ARG A 28 -1.16 0.73 26.36
C ARG A 28 -1.10 0.34 27.83
N LEU A 29 -0.35 -0.71 28.19
CA LEU A 29 -0.10 -1.04 29.58
C LEU A 29 0.69 0.05 30.31
N LEU A 30 1.72 0.62 29.68
CA LEU A 30 2.50 1.71 30.24
C LEU A 30 1.64 2.97 30.46
N LEU A 31 0.77 3.31 29.51
CA LEU A 31 -0.15 4.46 29.64
C LEU A 31 -1.19 4.24 30.73
N GLY A 32 -1.79 3.05 30.79
CA GLY A 32 -2.72 2.67 31.86
C GLY A 32 -2.03 2.71 33.23
N GLY A 33 -0.80 2.20 33.32
CA GLY A 33 0.02 2.26 34.52
C GLY A 33 0.38 3.68 34.94
N LEU A 34 0.82 4.52 33.99
CA LEU A 34 1.13 5.93 34.23
C LEU A 34 -0.10 6.71 34.72
N THR A 35 -1.27 6.44 34.13
CA THR A 35 -2.54 7.02 34.55
C THR A 35 -2.90 6.58 35.98
N GLY A 36 -2.68 5.30 36.31
CA GLY A 36 -2.86 4.78 37.67
C GLY A 36 -1.94 5.45 38.69
N VAL A 37 -0.65 5.59 38.37
CA VAL A 37 0.31 6.30 39.22
C VAL A 37 -0.08 7.77 39.39
N TYR A 38 -0.50 8.44 38.31
CA TYR A 38 -0.96 9.83 38.35
C TYR A 38 -2.12 10.00 39.34
N PHE A 39 -3.17 9.18 39.24
CA PHE A 39 -4.32 9.28 40.15
C PHE A 39 -4.02 8.80 41.58
N TYR A 40 -3.08 7.87 41.76
CA TYR A 40 -2.61 7.47 43.09
C TYR A 40 -1.89 8.62 43.83
N LEU A 41 -1.11 9.42 43.10
CA LEU A 41 -0.36 10.55 43.65
C LEU A 41 -1.17 11.85 43.67
N ALA A 42 -2.15 11.99 42.78
CA ALA A 42 -2.99 13.17 42.71
C ALA A 42 -3.93 13.21 43.93
N PRO A 43 -4.12 14.37 44.57
CA PRO A 43 -5.18 14.56 45.55
C PRO A 43 -6.52 14.50 44.80
N VAL A 44 -7.14 13.31 44.74
CA VAL A 44 -8.43 13.14 44.08
C VAL A 44 -9.50 13.82 44.96
N PRO A 45 -10.25 14.81 44.44
CA PRO A 45 -11.27 15.48 45.20
C PRO A 45 -12.35 14.46 45.60
N PHE A 46 -12.70 14.50 46.88
CA PHE A 46 -13.69 13.66 47.55
C PHE A 46 -15.15 13.93 47.07
N PHE A 47 -15.37 14.35 45.83
CA PHE A 47 -16.71 14.74 45.36
C PHE A 47 -17.63 13.56 45.06
N ILE A 48 -17.09 12.32 45.09
CA ILE A 48 -17.85 11.09 45.17
C ILE A 48 -17.17 10.24 46.25
N PRO A 49 -17.85 9.78 47.31
CA PRO A 49 -17.26 8.94 48.36
C PRO A 49 -16.65 7.62 47.86
N SER A 50 -16.85 7.29 46.57
CA SER A 50 -16.36 6.13 45.84
C SER A 50 -15.52 6.47 44.61
N GLY A 51 -15.09 7.73 44.42
CA GLY A 51 -14.40 8.21 43.21
C GLY A 51 -13.05 7.52 42.94
N GLU A 52 -12.22 7.35 43.98
CA GLU A 52 -10.96 6.59 43.89
C GLU A 52 -11.22 5.13 43.50
N THR A 53 -12.26 4.52 44.06
CA THR A 53 -12.69 3.16 43.71
C THR A 53 -13.12 3.07 42.25
N ILE A 54 -13.86 4.06 41.73
CA ILE A 54 -14.29 4.11 40.33
C ILE A 54 -13.09 4.25 39.40
N VAL A 55 -12.11 5.10 39.73
CA VAL A 55 -10.89 5.27 38.93
C VAL A 55 -10.07 3.98 38.93
N CYS A 56 -9.84 3.38 40.09
CA CYS A 56 -9.12 2.11 40.21
C CYS A 56 -9.82 0.96 39.46
N LEU A 57 -11.16 0.86 39.54
CA LEU A 57 -11.94 -0.11 38.79
C LEU A 57 -11.86 0.14 37.28
N THR A 58 -11.89 1.39 36.84
CA THR A 58 -11.81 1.76 35.42
C THR A 58 -10.44 1.42 34.84
N ILE A 59 -9.36 1.76 35.55
CA ILE A 59 -7.98 1.44 35.14
C ILE A 59 -7.75 -0.08 35.18
N GLY A 60 -8.23 -0.75 36.22
CA GLY A 60 -8.18 -2.21 36.34
C GLY A 60 -8.92 -2.90 35.20
N ALA A 61 -10.12 -2.44 34.86
CA ALA A 61 -10.89 -2.94 33.71
C ALA A 61 -10.19 -2.66 32.37
N TYR A 62 -9.59 -1.48 32.21
CA TYR A 62 -8.82 -1.11 31.01
C TYR A 62 -7.61 -2.04 30.80
N ILE A 63 -6.83 -2.28 31.85
CA ILE A 63 -5.66 -3.16 31.83
C ILE A 63 -6.10 -4.61 31.60
N LEU A 64 -7.12 -5.08 32.33
CA LEU A 64 -7.65 -6.44 32.20
C LEU A 64 -8.17 -6.69 30.79
N PHE A 65 -8.92 -5.75 30.21
CA PHE A 65 -9.38 -5.81 28.83
C PHE A 65 -8.19 -6.00 27.90
N HIS A 66 -7.15 -5.17 27.99
CA HIS A 66 -5.99 -5.26 27.12
C HIS A 66 -5.20 -6.56 27.28
N ILE A 67 -5.08 -7.10 28.50
CA ILE A 67 -4.44 -8.41 28.75
C ILE A 67 -5.25 -9.54 28.11
N LEU A 68 -6.57 -9.58 28.34
CA LEU A 68 -7.46 -10.58 27.75
C LEU A 68 -7.47 -10.47 26.22
N TRP A 69 -7.47 -9.24 25.72
CA TRP A 69 -7.42 -8.92 24.31
C TRP A 69 -6.12 -9.37 23.66
N TRP A 70 -4.98 -9.17 24.32
CA TRP A 70 -3.68 -9.65 23.86
C TRP A 70 -3.63 -11.17 23.77
N ARG A 71 -4.21 -11.87 24.76
CA ARG A 71 -4.33 -13.34 24.75
C ARG A 71 -5.23 -13.82 23.60
N TYR A 72 -6.35 -13.14 23.38
CA TYR A 72 -7.23 -13.41 22.23
C TYR A 72 -6.50 -13.18 20.91
N PHE A 73 -5.81 -12.04 20.76
CA PHE A 73 -5.01 -11.69 19.60
C PHE A 73 -3.99 -12.78 19.25
N ARG A 74 -3.22 -13.25 20.24
CA ARG A 74 -2.19 -14.28 20.05
C ARG A 74 -2.76 -15.62 19.58
N SER A 75 -4.05 -15.90 19.85
CA SER A 75 -4.69 -17.17 19.52
C SER A 75 -5.55 -17.15 18.24
N LYS A 76 -6.18 -16.01 17.91
CA LYS A 76 -7.17 -15.94 16.81
C LYS A 76 -6.91 -14.87 15.74
N GLY A 77 -5.87 -14.03 15.89
CA GLY A 77 -5.60 -12.93 14.95
C GLY A 77 -6.54 -11.73 15.14
N ILE A 78 -6.52 -10.77 14.21
CA ILE A 78 -7.26 -9.47 14.31
C ILE A 78 -8.33 -9.40 13.26
N SER A 79 -9.56 -9.13 13.68
CA SER A 79 -10.62 -8.65 12.78
C SER A 79 -10.68 -7.12 12.79
N HIS A 80 -11.13 -6.52 11.70
CA HIS A 80 -11.34 -5.06 11.62
C HIS A 80 -12.32 -4.56 12.69
N LEU A 81 -13.34 -5.34 13.03
CA LEU A 81 -14.29 -5.02 14.09
C LEU A 81 -13.59 -4.97 15.45
N ALA A 82 -12.75 -5.96 15.73
CA ALA A 82 -12.01 -6.05 16.98
C ALA A 82 -11.13 -4.80 17.16
N MET A 83 -10.41 -4.39 16.12
CA MET A 83 -9.56 -3.20 16.12
C MET A 83 -10.35 -1.91 16.42
N ARG A 84 -11.53 -1.76 15.83
CA ARG A 84 -12.42 -0.61 16.11
C ARG A 84 -12.91 -0.59 17.55
N LEU A 85 -13.26 -1.75 18.12
CA LEU A 85 -13.70 -1.85 19.51
C LEU A 85 -12.59 -1.45 20.48
N ALA A 86 -11.36 -1.92 20.25
CA ALA A 86 -10.22 -1.54 21.08
C ALA A 86 -9.97 -0.02 21.06
N ASN A 87 -10.07 0.62 19.89
CA ASN A 87 -9.91 2.07 19.77
C ASN A 87 -10.99 2.83 20.55
N TRP A 88 -12.24 2.38 20.50
CA TRP A 88 -13.32 2.98 21.29
C TRP A 88 -13.10 2.82 22.79
N ILE A 89 -12.57 1.69 23.24
CA ILE A 89 -12.26 1.46 24.65
C ILE A 89 -11.16 2.40 25.15
N ASP A 90 -10.10 2.60 24.37
CA ASP A 90 -9.05 3.59 24.70
C ASP A 90 -9.66 4.99 24.84
N PHE A 91 -10.53 5.35 23.91
CA PHE A 91 -11.16 6.66 23.87
C PHE A 91 -12.14 6.91 25.03
N ILE A 92 -12.95 5.91 25.37
CA ILE A 92 -13.84 5.96 26.53
C ILE A 92 -13.01 6.04 27.81
N GLY A 93 -11.95 5.24 27.93
CA GLY A 93 -11.04 5.27 29.09
C GLY A 93 -10.35 6.63 29.27
N ALA A 94 -9.84 7.22 28.18
CA ALA A 94 -9.25 8.55 28.21
C ALA A 94 -10.29 9.62 28.57
N GLY A 95 -11.50 9.55 28.02
CA GLY A 95 -12.60 10.46 28.34
C GLY A 95 -13.02 10.40 29.82
N LEU A 96 -13.18 9.20 30.38
CA LEU A 96 -13.47 9.00 31.80
C LEU A 96 -12.35 9.55 32.69
N SER A 97 -11.09 9.36 32.29
CA SER A 97 -9.95 9.90 33.03
C SER A 97 -9.99 11.44 33.09
N VAL A 98 -10.38 12.10 32.00
CA VAL A 98 -10.57 13.56 32.00
C VAL A 98 -11.74 13.98 32.89
N LEU A 99 -12.86 13.24 32.88
CA LEU A 99 -14.03 13.58 33.71
C LEU A 99 -13.72 13.57 35.21
N VAL A 100 -12.91 12.62 35.67
CA VAL A 100 -12.57 12.45 37.10
C VAL A 100 -11.31 13.23 37.49
N ASP A 101 -10.67 13.92 36.55
CA ASP A 101 -9.48 14.71 36.83
C ASP A 101 -9.81 15.85 37.83
N PRO A 102 -9.03 16.02 38.91
CA PRO A 102 -9.28 17.06 39.91
C PRO A 102 -9.15 18.49 39.39
N TYR A 103 -8.34 18.65 38.36
CA TYR A 103 -7.72 19.94 38.06
C TYR A 103 -8.49 20.66 36.97
N PRO A 104 -8.70 21.99 37.09
CA PRO A 104 -9.28 22.79 36.02
C PRO A 104 -8.52 22.75 34.70
N MET A 105 -7.24 22.34 34.72
CA MET A 105 -6.48 22.01 33.54
C MET A 105 -6.13 20.52 33.62
N PRO A 106 -7.02 19.62 33.14
CA PRO A 106 -6.85 18.19 33.33
C PRO A 106 -5.66 17.69 32.51
N PRO A 107 -4.52 17.30 33.13
CA PRO A 107 -3.35 16.80 32.41
C PRO A 107 -3.67 15.50 31.64
N THR A 108 -4.68 14.75 32.11
CA THR A 108 -5.20 13.54 31.47
C THR A 108 -5.76 13.75 30.06
N ILE A 109 -6.01 15.00 29.63
CA ILE A 109 -6.39 15.29 28.24
C ILE A 109 -5.34 14.84 27.22
N VAL A 110 -4.06 14.76 27.65
CA VAL A 110 -2.97 14.26 26.82
C VAL A 110 -3.17 12.79 26.46
N LEU A 111 -3.88 12.00 27.28
CA LEU A 111 -4.21 10.61 26.96
C LEU A 111 -5.04 10.50 25.69
N ILE A 112 -5.97 11.44 25.44
CA ILE A 112 -6.77 11.46 24.21
C ILE A 112 -5.85 11.65 23.00
N LEU A 113 -4.87 12.56 23.08
CA LEU A 113 -3.90 12.78 22.02
C LEU A 113 -3.04 11.55 21.79
N ILE A 114 -2.54 10.92 22.86
CA ILE A 114 -1.72 9.71 22.77
C ILE A 114 -2.52 8.57 22.15
N THR A 115 -3.80 8.43 22.49
CA THR A 115 -4.72 7.47 21.87
C THR A 115 -4.90 7.76 20.38
N VAL A 116 -5.03 9.03 19.97
CA VAL A 116 -5.12 9.42 18.55
C VAL A 116 -3.86 9.06 17.78
N ILE A 117 -2.69 9.44 18.32
CA ILE A 117 -1.40 9.19 17.70
C ILE A 117 -1.13 7.68 17.63
N GLY A 118 -1.32 6.97 18.74
CA GLY A 118 -1.08 5.53 18.85
C GLY A 118 -1.98 4.72 17.92
N ASN A 119 -3.29 4.98 17.92
CA ASN A 119 -4.23 4.23 17.09
C ASN A 119 -4.22 4.68 15.62
N GLY A 120 -3.90 5.96 15.35
CA GLY A 120 -3.88 6.51 14.01
C GLY A 120 -2.63 6.11 13.21
N ILE A 121 -1.44 6.13 13.81
CA ILE A 121 -0.19 5.70 13.15
C ILE A 121 -0.24 4.21 12.76
N GLN A 122 -0.93 3.39 13.57
CA GLN A 122 -0.92 1.94 13.42
C GLN A 122 -1.84 1.40 12.32
N HIS A 123 -2.79 2.19 11.84
CA HIS A 123 -3.81 1.72 10.91
C HIS A 123 -3.83 2.54 9.61
N GLY A 124 -2.81 3.34 9.37
CA GLY A 124 -2.67 4.20 8.20
C GLY A 124 -3.45 5.51 8.30
N LEU A 125 -3.14 6.45 7.41
CA LEU A 125 -3.62 7.83 7.46
C LEU A 125 -5.16 7.96 7.38
N LYS A 126 -5.84 7.05 6.67
CA LYS A 126 -7.31 7.02 6.59
C LYS A 126 -7.96 6.73 7.95
N ASN A 127 -7.36 5.83 8.73
CA ASN A 127 -7.86 5.50 10.06
C ASN A 127 -7.45 6.55 11.08
N PHE A 128 -6.27 7.17 10.94
CA PHE A 128 -5.88 8.35 11.72
C PHE A 128 -6.96 9.44 11.68
N MET A 129 -7.46 9.81 10.49
CA MET A 129 -8.49 10.84 10.36
C MET A 129 -9.79 10.50 11.09
N ARG A 130 -10.24 9.24 10.99
CA ARG A 130 -11.45 8.77 11.70
C ARG A 130 -11.25 8.79 13.21
N VAL A 131 -10.08 8.35 13.67
CA VAL A 131 -9.69 8.35 15.08
C VAL A 131 -9.62 9.78 15.63
N ALA A 132 -9.05 10.72 14.86
CA ALA A 132 -9.00 12.13 15.22
C ALA A 132 -10.39 12.77 15.29
N GLN A 133 -11.30 12.44 14.36
CA GLN A 133 -12.70 12.87 14.42
C GLN A 133 -13.41 12.35 15.67
N ASN A 134 -13.23 11.07 16.02
CA ASN A 134 -13.81 10.50 17.24
C ASN A 134 -13.29 11.21 18.49
N ALA A 135 -11.98 11.47 18.56
CA ALA A 135 -11.38 12.24 19.65
C ALA A 135 -11.99 13.64 19.77
N PHE A 136 -12.19 14.32 18.65
CA PHE A 136 -12.84 15.64 18.63
C PHE A 136 -14.25 15.59 19.23
N PHE A 137 -15.07 14.63 18.83
CA PHE A 137 -16.43 14.46 19.40
C PHE A 137 -16.39 14.15 20.90
N ILE A 138 -15.46 13.30 21.34
CA ILE A 138 -15.31 12.97 22.76
C ILE A 138 -14.90 14.20 23.56
N CYS A 139 -13.91 14.95 23.08
CA CYS A 139 -13.50 16.21 23.69
C CYS A 139 -14.67 17.19 23.82
N LEU A 140 -15.50 17.32 22.77
CA LEU A 140 -16.65 18.22 22.75
C LEU A 140 -17.71 17.87 23.80
N VAL A 141 -17.78 16.61 24.23
CA VAL A 141 -18.71 16.13 25.27
C VAL A 141 -18.06 16.13 26.65
N VAL A 142 -16.88 15.54 26.78
CA VAL A 142 -16.20 15.30 28.05
C VAL A 142 -15.72 16.60 28.69
N ILE A 143 -15.18 17.54 27.90
CA ILE A 143 -14.61 18.77 28.42
C ILE A 143 -15.67 19.66 29.09
N PRO A 144 -16.83 19.96 28.45
CA PRO A 144 -17.88 20.74 29.10
C PRO A 144 -18.41 20.07 30.38
N ILE A 145 -18.60 18.74 30.35
CA ILE A 145 -19.08 18.00 31.53
C ILE A 145 -18.07 18.11 32.67
N HIS A 146 -16.78 17.92 32.40
CA HIS A 146 -15.73 18.09 33.40
C HIS A 146 -15.79 19.47 34.05
N PHE A 147 -15.91 20.55 33.25
CA PHE A 147 -15.99 21.92 33.77
C PHE A 147 -17.26 22.19 34.61
N VAL A 148 -18.39 21.58 34.24
CA VAL A 148 -19.62 21.63 35.04
C VAL A 148 -19.44 20.89 36.38
N ILE A 149 -18.80 19.72 36.37
CA ILE A 149 -18.54 18.92 37.57
C ILE A 149 -17.64 19.68 38.55
N ILE A 150 -16.55 20.28 38.07
CA ILE A 150 -15.62 21.03 38.93
C ILE A 150 -16.12 22.44 39.28
N GLN A 151 -17.27 22.86 38.72
CA GLN A 151 -17.89 24.18 38.90
C GLN A 151 -16.92 25.36 38.68
N ARG A 152 -16.00 25.20 37.73
CA ARG A 152 -15.02 26.23 37.37
C ARG A 152 -14.95 26.37 35.86
N PRO A 153 -14.91 27.59 35.31
CA PRO A 153 -14.72 27.77 33.88
C PRO A 153 -13.29 27.37 33.47
N PRO A 154 -13.06 27.07 32.18
CA PRO A 154 -11.73 26.75 31.68
C PRO A 154 -10.77 27.94 31.88
N PRO A 155 -9.59 27.72 32.47
CA PRO A 155 -8.60 28.78 32.62
C PRO A 155 -7.90 29.06 31.28
N TYR A 156 -7.32 30.25 31.09
CA TYR A 156 -6.61 30.60 29.84
C TYR A 156 -5.55 29.58 29.37
N PRO A 157 -4.77 28.90 30.25
CA PRO A 157 -3.81 27.88 29.81
C PRO A 157 -4.47 26.66 29.16
N PHE A 158 -5.74 26.37 29.48
CA PHE A 158 -6.49 25.28 28.86
C PHE A 158 -6.75 25.54 27.38
N TYR A 159 -7.18 26.77 27.04
CA TYR A 159 -7.36 27.17 25.65
C TYR A 159 -6.04 27.15 24.88
N PHE A 160 -4.96 27.65 25.50
CA PHE A 160 -3.62 27.59 24.93
C PHE A 160 -3.18 26.15 24.65
N LEU A 161 -3.30 25.24 25.64
CA LEU A 161 -2.94 23.82 25.46
C LEU A 161 -3.79 23.17 24.37
N SER A 162 -5.09 23.44 24.34
CA SER A 162 -6.01 22.87 23.35
C SER A 162 -5.66 23.32 21.93
N LEU A 163 -5.37 24.61 21.73
CA LEU A 163 -4.89 25.16 20.45
C LEU A 163 -3.52 24.58 20.08
N PHE A 164 -2.60 24.50 21.03
CA PHE A 164 -1.27 23.92 20.81
C PHE A 164 -1.35 22.44 20.37
N LEU A 165 -2.19 21.64 21.04
CA LEU A 165 -2.42 20.24 20.69
C LEU A 165 -3.07 20.10 19.31
N LEU A 166 -4.01 20.98 18.95
CA LEU A 166 -4.64 20.99 17.64
C LEU A 166 -3.63 21.33 16.53
N ILE A 167 -2.77 22.32 16.75
CA ILE A 167 -1.69 22.67 15.82
C ILE A 167 -0.71 21.50 15.69
N LEU A 168 -0.31 20.88 16.80
CA LEU A 168 0.61 19.74 16.80
C LEU A 168 0.03 18.55 16.05
N ALA A 169 -1.26 18.24 16.26
CA ALA A 169 -1.97 17.18 15.54
C ALA A 169 -2.05 17.46 14.03
N HIS A 170 -2.31 18.71 13.64
CA HIS A 170 -2.33 19.13 12.24
C HIS A 170 -0.94 19.00 11.59
N TYR A 171 0.11 19.47 12.28
CA TYR A 171 1.49 19.35 11.81
C TYR A 171 1.91 17.88 11.66
N ALA A 172 1.59 17.03 12.64
CA ALA A 172 1.86 15.61 12.58
C ALA A 172 1.15 14.94 11.39
N PHE A 173 -0.11 15.30 11.14
CA PHE A 173 -0.86 14.80 9.98
C PHE A 173 -0.19 15.19 8.66
N ASP A 174 0.21 16.44 8.49
CA ASP A 174 0.89 16.91 7.28
C ASP A 174 2.24 16.26 7.07
N LEU A 175 3.00 16.04 8.15
CA LEU A 175 4.28 15.33 8.11
C LEU A 175 4.10 13.88 7.64
N VAL A 176 3.16 13.14 8.23
CA VAL A 176 2.86 11.75 7.83
C VAL A 176 2.43 11.69 6.37
N LYS A 177 1.55 12.60 5.95
CA LYS A 177 1.08 12.69 4.55
C LYS A 177 2.23 12.98 3.57
N ARG A 178 3.22 13.79 3.96
CA ARG A 178 4.43 14.02 3.15
C ARG A 178 5.28 12.76 3.07
N ILE A 179 5.48 12.05 4.18
CA ILE A 179 6.23 10.80 4.22
C ILE A 179 5.59 9.75 3.30
N GLU A 180 4.26 9.56 3.35
CA GLU A 180 3.55 8.64 2.46
C GLU A 180 3.73 9.01 0.99
N ARG A 181 3.59 10.29 0.62
CA ARG A 181 3.82 10.72 -0.77
C ARG A 181 5.25 10.49 -1.25
N LEU A 182 6.24 10.71 -0.38
CA LEU A 182 7.64 10.44 -0.70
C LEU A 182 7.89 8.95 -0.86
N LYS A 183 7.28 8.12 -0.02
CA LYS A 183 7.30 6.67 -0.15
C LYS A 183 6.68 6.22 -1.47
N ASP A 184 5.48 6.68 -1.81
CA ASP A 184 4.81 6.32 -3.07
C ASP A 184 5.63 6.72 -4.29
N ARG A 185 6.23 7.92 -4.27
CA ARG A 185 7.14 8.37 -5.33
C ARG A 185 8.38 7.51 -5.41
N ALA A 186 9.01 7.20 -4.28
CA ALA A 186 10.18 6.32 -4.24
C ALA A 186 9.84 4.91 -4.76
N GLU A 187 8.66 4.37 -4.42
CA GLU A 187 8.19 3.09 -4.92
C GLU A 187 7.93 3.13 -6.44
N LYS A 188 7.30 4.18 -6.95
CA LYS A 188 7.09 4.36 -8.40
C LYS A 188 8.41 4.45 -9.15
N LEU A 189 9.35 5.28 -8.69
CA LEU A 189 10.70 5.40 -9.26
C LEU A 189 11.48 4.08 -9.18
N ALA A 190 11.26 3.30 -8.11
CA ALA A 190 11.92 2.02 -7.94
C ALA A 190 11.31 0.89 -8.78
N GLN A 191 10.06 1.02 -9.24
CA GLN A 191 9.33 -0.06 -9.92
C GLN A 191 9.03 0.19 -11.39
N HIS A 192 9.00 1.44 -11.84
CA HIS A 192 8.68 1.80 -13.22
C HIS A 192 9.89 2.39 -13.94
N ASP A 193 9.92 2.20 -15.26
CA ASP A 193 10.83 2.90 -16.16
C ASP A 193 10.27 4.31 -16.45
N GLU A 194 11.06 5.35 -16.20
CA GLU A 194 10.60 6.75 -16.32
C GLU A 194 10.23 7.13 -17.75
N LEU A 195 10.88 6.53 -18.74
CA LEU A 195 10.67 6.88 -20.15
C LEU A 195 9.37 6.29 -20.68
N THR A 196 9.10 5.02 -20.39
CA THR A 196 8.00 4.26 -21.00
C THR A 196 6.79 4.12 -20.08
N GLY A 197 6.96 4.34 -18.77
CA GLY A 197 5.92 4.13 -17.75
C GLY A 197 5.66 2.65 -17.41
N LEU A 198 6.25 1.72 -18.15
CA LEU A 198 6.15 0.28 -17.89
C LEU A 198 6.91 -0.10 -16.61
N MET A 199 6.70 -1.32 -16.10
CA MET A 199 7.56 -1.82 -15.03
C MET A 199 9.03 -1.84 -15.49
N ASN A 200 9.96 -1.59 -14.58
CA ASN A 200 11.37 -1.81 -14.85
C ASN A 200 11.74 -3.29 -14.62
N ARG A 201 12.96 -3.66 -15.05
CA ARG A 201 13.50 -5.03 -14.89
C ARG A 201 13.36 -5.59 -13.47
N ARG A 202 13.62 -4.77 -12.44
CA ARG A 202 13.58 -5.24 -11.05
C ARG A 202 12.15 -5.57 -10.61
N ALA A 203 11.18 -4.72 -10.97
CA ALA A 203 9.77 -4.97 -10.68
C ALA A 203 9.24 -6.17 -11.47
N PHE A 204 9.64 -6.31 -12.73
CA PHE A 204 9.30 -7.48 -13.55
C PHE A 204 9.71 -8.79 -12.88
N LEU A 205 10.97 -8.95 -12.49
CA LEU A 205 11.47 -10.19 -11.91
C LEU A 205 10.68 -10.57 -10.65
N LYS A 206 10.41 -9.60 -9.77
CA LYS A 206 9.62 -9.81 -8.55
C LYS A 206 8.19 -10.25 -8.86
N SER A 207 7.54 -9.61 -9.82
CA SER A 207 6.16 -9.94 -10.24
C SER A 207 6.10 -11.30 -10.92
N ALA A 208 7.10 -11.61 -11.76
CA ALA A 208 7.21 -12.89 -12.44
C ALA A 208 7.40 -14.05 -11.45
N ASP A 209 8.28 -13.91 -10.45
CA ASP A 209 8.47 -14.91 -9.40
C ASP A 209 7.17 -15.23 -8.64
N TYR A 210 6.37 -14.20 -8.36
CA TYR A 210 5.06 -14.36 -7.74
C TYR A 210 4.09 -15.14 -8.65
N LEU A 211 4.01 -14.79 -9.94
CA LEU A 211 3.15 -15.48 -10.90
C LEU A 211 3.60 -16.93 -11.13
N ILE A 212 4.89 -17.20 -11.19
CA ILE A 212 5.42 -18.57 -11.27
C ILE A 212 5.06 -19.38 -10.04
N SER A 213 5.16 -18.80 -8.84
CA SER A 213 4.73 -19.46 -7.60
C SER A 213 3.23 -19.76 -7.62
N LEU A 214 2.43 -18.87 -8.20
CA LEU A 214 0.99 -19.07 -8.37
C LEU A 214 0.68 -20.16 -9.41
N TYR A 215 1.35 -20.14 -10.56
CA TYR A 215 1.25 -21.17 -11.59
C TYR A 215 1.56 -22.55 -11.01
N ASN A 216 2.68 -22.70 -10.30
CA ASN A 216 3.09 -23.96 -9.69
C ASN A 216 2.09 -24.51 -8.67
N ARG A 217 1.18 -23.68 -8.14
CA ARG A 217 0.14 -24.07 -7.17
C ARG A 217 -1.22 -24.30 -7.82
N THR A 218 -1.56 -23.52 -8.84
CA THR A 218 -2.94 -23.41 -9.37
C THR A 218 -3.06 -23.85 -10.82
N HIS A 219 -1.94 -23.98 -11.52
CA HIS A 219 -1.84 -24.28 -12.95
C HIS A 219 -2.63 -23.31 -13.85
N ILE A 220 -2.91 -22.07 -13.38
CA ILE A 220 -3.44 -21.00 -14.23
C ILE A 220 -2.38 -20.70 -15.31
N PRO A 221 -2.73 -20.76 -16.61
CA PRO A 221 -1.76 -20.68 -17.69
C PRO A 221 -1.10 -19.30 -17.77
N LEU A 222 0.19 -19.31 -18.13
CA LEU A 222 1.00 -18.11 -18.31
C LEU A 222 1.74 -18.17 -19.65
N VAL A 223 1.73 -17.08 -20.40
CA VAL A 223 2.55 -16.93 -21.60
C VAL A 223 3.57 -15.83 -21.41
N PHE A 224 4.84 -16.16 -21.67
CA PHE A 224 5.96 -15.23 -21.64
C PHE A 224 6.26 -14.73 -23.04
N VAL A 225 6.44 -13.42 -23.16
CA VAL A 225 6.82 -12.75 -24.40
C VAL A 225 8.06 -11.93 -24.14
N PHE A 226 9.06 -12.08 -25.00
CA PHE A 226 10.24 -11.23 -25.03
C PHE A 226 10.26 -10.50 -26.37
N ALA A 227 10.24 -9.18 -26.33
CA ALA A 227 10.28 -8.30 -27.47
C ALA A 227 11.58 -7.50 -27.52
N ASP A 228 12.09 -7.26 -28.71
CA ASP A 228 13.26 -6.43 -28.95
C ASP A 228 13.08 -5.64 -30.25
N LEU A 229 13.44 -4.36 -30.23
CA LEU A 229 13.31 -3.46 -31.38
C LEU A 229 14.36 -3.76 -32.45
N ASP A 230 13.88 -4.11 -33.64
CA ASP A 230 14.74 -4.36 -34.80
C ASP A 230 15.37 -3.05 -35.29
N ASP A 231 16.69 -3.06 -35.49
CA ASP A 231 17.46 -1.93 -36.03
C ASP A 231 17.39 -0.63 -35.18
N PHE A 232 17.00 -0.70 -33.90
CA PHE A 232 16.85 0.47 -33.03
C PHE A 232 18.11 1.35 -32.93
N LYS A 233 19.30 0.74 -32.89
CA LYS A 233 20.56 1.50 -32.91
C LYS A 233 20.69 2.37 -34.16
N LYS A 234 20.26 1.90 -35.33
CA LYS A 234 20.28 2.70 -36.57
C LYS A 234 19.36 3.90 -36.48
N VAL A 235 18.20 3.77 -35.80
CA VAL A 235 17.30 4.90 -35.56
C VAL A 235 17.99 5.96 -34.71
N ASN A 236 18.62 5.56 -33.61
CA ASN A 236 19.39 6.49 -32.78
C ASN A 236 20.52 7.18 -33.56
N ASP A 237 21.27 6.41 -34.34
CA ASP A 237 22.43 6.91 -35.08
C ASP A 237 22.03 7.84 -36.25
N SER A 238 20.86 7.61 -36.88
CA SER A 238 20.42 8.36 -38.08
C SER A 238 19.41 9.46 -37.81
N MET A 239 18.56 9.31 -36.79
CA MET A 239 17.46 10.23 -36.46
C MET A 239 17.62 10.89 -35.08
N GLY A 240 18.64 10.50 -34.31
CA GLY A 240 18.93 11.05 -32.99
C GLY A 240 18.18 10.34 -31.86
N HIS A 241 18.71 10.50 -30.65
CA HIS A 241 18.17 9.87 -29.44
C HIS A 241 16.75 10.33 -29.09
N ASP A 242 16.37 11.56 -29.42
CA ASP A 242 15.00 12.04 -29.17
C ASP A 242 13.94 11.22 -29.93
N VAL A 243 14.27 10.76 -31.15
CA VAL A 243 13.40 9.88 -31.95
C VAL A 243 13.42 8.46 -31.37
N GLY A 244 14.58 7.97 -30.94
CA GLY A 244 14.68 6.71 -30.21
C GLY A 244 13.80 6.67 -28.96
N ASP A 245 13.81 7.75 -28.18
CA ASP A 245 12.95 7.91 -27.01
C ASP A 245 11.46 7.91 -27.35
N GLN A 246 11.08 8.50 -28.49
CA GLN A 246 9.70 8.44 -28.99
C GLN A 246 9.27 7.01 -29.34
N VAL A 247 10.15 6.24 -29.98
CA VAL A 247 9.90 4.82 -30.28
C VAL A 247 9.67 4.02 -29.00
N LEU A 248 10.54 4.19 -28.01
CA LEU A 248 10.41 3.50 -26.72
C LEU A 248 9.12 3.90 -25.98
N LYS A 249 8.81 5.20 -25.94
CA LYS A 249 7.54 5.71 -25.38
C LYS A 249 6.32 5.10 -26.05
N GLN A 250 6.36 4.96 -27.37
CA GLN A 250 5.24 4.40 -28.11
C GLN A 250 4.99 2.93 -27.77
N ILE A 251 6.03 2.13 -27.58
CA ILE A 251 5.88 0.75 -27.08
C ILE A 251 5.16 0.76 -25.72
N GLY A 252 5.55 1.66 -24.81
CA GLY A 252 4.89 1.82 -23.52
C GLY A 252 3.40 2.14 -23.64
N VAL A 253 3.05 3.12 -24.48
CA VAL A 253 1.65 3.52 -24.74
C VAL A 253 0.84 2.37 -25.35
N LEU A 254 1.40 1.67 -26.34
CA LEU A 254 0.71 0.54 -26.97
C LEU A 254 0.50 -0.61 -25.97
N ALA A 255 1.50 -0.89 -25.14
CA ALA A 255 1.42 -1.98 -24.16
C ALA A 255 0.33 -1.69 -23.11
N ALA A 256 0.25 -0.45 -22.61
CA ALA A 256 -0.78 -0.04 -21.67
C ALA A 256 -2.22 -0.16 -22.21
N ASN A 257 -2.40 -0.09 -23.54
CA ASN A 257 -3.71 -0.16 -24.19
C ASN A 257 -4.09 -1.57 -24.69
N HIS A 258 -3.11 -2.46 -24.93
CA HIS A 258 -3.36 -3.80 -25.48
C HIS A 258 -3.45 -4.90 -24.43
N PHE A 259 -2.63 -4.78 -23.38
CA PHE A 259 -2.56 -5.80 -22.34
C PHE A 259 -3.57 -5.51 -21.22
N ARG A 260 -4.02 -6.56 -20.55
CA ARG A 260 -4.97 -6.44 -19.44
C ARG A 260 -4.24 -5.91 -18.20
N ASN A 261 -4.98 -5.35 -17.25
CA ASN A 261 -4.42 -4.94 -15.95
C ASN A 261 -3.80 -6.09 -15.14
N THR A 262 -4.18 -7.34 -15.44
CA THR A 262 -3.62 -8.54 -14.80
C THR A 262 -2.32 -9.00 -15.44
N ASP A 263 -2.03 -8.55 -16.66
CA ASP A 263 -0.80 -8.89 -17.38
C ASP A 263 0.35 -8.02 -16.89
N ILE A 264 1.56 -8.55 -16.95
CA ILE A 264 2.77 -7.82 -16.59
C ILE A 264 3.39 -7.26 -17.87
N THR A 265 3.69 -5.97 -17.87
CA THR A 265 4.39 -5.30 -18.97
C THR A 265 5.60 -4.55 -18.42
N ALA A 266 6.77 -4.78 -19.01
CA ALA A 266 8.01 -4.20 -18.50
C ALA A 266 9.02 -3.88 -19.59
N ARG A 267 9.85 -2.86 -19.34
CA ARG A 267 11.09 -2.60 -20.05
C ARG A 267 12.22 -3.34 -19.34
N TYR A 268 12.77 -4.36 -19.99
CA TYR A 268 13.79 -5.24 -19.42
C TYR A 268 15.21 -4.68 -19.60
N GLY A 269 15.44 -4.01 -20.72
CA GLY A 269 16.73 -3.43 -21.12
C GLY A 269 16.55 -2.16 -21.97
N GLY A 270 17.60 -1.75 -22.68
CA GLY A 270 17.58 -0.52 -23.48
C GLY A 270 16.42 -0.49 -24.49
N ASP A 271 16.37 -1.49 -25.36
CA ASP A 271 15.38 -1.70 -26.43
C ASP A 271 14.60 -3.01 -26.28
N GLU A 272 14.72 -3.61 -25.10
CA GLU A 272 14.20 -4.92 -24.72
C GLU A 272 12.97 -4.77 -23.82
N PHE A 273 11.89 -5.47 -24.16
CA PHE A 273 10.63 -5.45 -23.43
C PHE A 273 10.17 -6.88 -23.14
N VAL A 274 9.51 -7.08 -22.01
CA VAL A 274 8.99 -8.37 -21.61
C VAL A 274 7.55 -8.25 -21.16
N PHE A 275 6.74 -9.25 -21.52
CA PHE A 275 5.33 -9.33 -21.17
C PHE A 275 5.01 -10.71 -20.58
N ILE A 276 4.14 -10.75 -19.57
CA ILE A 276 3.55 -11.99 -19.05
C ILE A 276 2.04 -11.87 -19.18
N LEU A 277 1.45 -12.68 -20.05
CA LEU A 277 0.01 -12.75 -20.22
C LEU A 277 -0.54 -13.79 -19.25
N THR A 278 -1.49 -13.35 -18.44
CA THR A 278 -2.11 -14.16 -17.39
C THR A 278 -3.37 -14.83 -17.92
N ASP A 279 -3.62 -16.06 -17.47
CA ASP A 279 -4.81 -16.83 -17.85
C ASP A 279 -5.01 -16.88 -19.38
N SER A 280 -3.91 -17.15 -20.08
CA SER A 280 -3.82 -17.11 -21.54
C SER A 280 -2.99 -18.29 -22.05
N HIS A 281 -3.41 -18.87 -23.17
CA HIS A 281 -2.66 -19.90 -23.89
C HIS A 281 -1.85 -19.31 -25.05
N LEU A 282 -0.96 -20.12 -25.62
CA LEU A 282 -0.04 -19.67 -26.67
C LEU A 282 -0.75 -19.03 -27.88
N GLU A 283 -1.89 -19.55 -28.29
CA GLU A 283 -2.63 -19.07 -29.47
C GLU A 283 -3.25 -17.70 -29.23
N ASP A 284 -3.86 -17.49 -28.06
CA ASP A 284 -4.41 -16.18 -27.66
C ASP A 284 -3.31 -15.12 -27.57
N ALA A 285 -2.19 -15.49 -26.98
CA ALA A 285 -1.03 -14.60 -26.87
C ALA A 285 -0.49 -14.21 -28.25
N LYS A 286 -0.36 -15.17 -29.18
CA LYS A 286 0.04 -14.88 -30.56
C LYS A 286 -0.91 -13.90 -31.25
N ASN A 287 -2.21 -14.03 -31.03
CA ASN A 287 -3.20 -13.12 -31.58
C ASN A 287 -3.07 -11.70 -30.99
N VAL A 288 -2.85 -11.58 -29.68
CA VAL A 288 -2.62 -10.28 -29.01
C VAL A 288 -1.33 -9.63 -29.54
N ILE A 289 -0.24 -10.39 -29.61
CA ILE A 289 1.06 -9.88 -30.07
C ILE A 289 1.02 -9.50 -31.55
N SER A 290 0.31 -10.25 -32.40
CA SER A 290 0.13 -9.91 -33.81
C SER A 290 -0.55 -8.55 -33.99
N ARG A 291 -1.64 -8.28 -33.24
CA ARG A 291 -2.32 -6.97 -33.27
C ARG A 291 -1.42 -5.85 -32.74
N PHE A 292 -0.64 -6.13 -31.70
CA PHE A 292 0.33 -5.18 -31.17
C PHE A 292 1.41 -4.83 -32.21
N GLU A 293 1.96 -5.84 -32.89
CA GLU A 293 2.97 -5.68 -33.96
C GLU A 293 2.41 -4.85 -35.12
N GLU A 294 1.19 -5.15 -35.57
CA GLU A 294 0.53 -4.42 -36.65
C GLU A 294 0.33 -2.93 -36.32
N GLN A 295 -0.13 -2.62 -35.10
CA GLN A 295 -0.31 -1.23 -34.68
C GLN A 295 1.01 -0.48 -34.53
N PHE A 296 2.03 -1.13 -33.97
CA PHE A 296 3.36 -0.52 -33.88
C PHE A 296 3.96 -0.26 -35.27
N ALA A 297 3.87 -1.23 -36.19
CA ALA A 297 4.33 -1.08 -37.56
C ALA A 297 3.57 0.02 -38.31
N GLY A 298 2.25 0.11 -38.11
CA GLY A 298 1.43 1.19 -38.67
C GLY A 298 1.86 2.58 -38.17
N TRP A 299 2.09 2.71 -36.86
CA TRP A 299 2.60 3.95 -36.27
C TRP A 299 4.00 4.31 -36.79
N ALA A 300 4.92 3.34 -36.83
CA ALA A 300 6.30 3.54 -37.27
C ALA A 300 6.33 4.02 -38.73
N LYS A 301 5.54 3.37 -39.60
CA LYS A 301 5.38 3.77 -41.01
C LYS A 301 4.83 5.19 -41.16
N ASN A 302 3.78 5.53 -40.41
CA ASN A 302 3.18 6.87 -40.45
C ASN A 302 4.13 7.96 -39.93
N SER A 303 5.02 7.59 -39.01
CA SER A 303 6.04 8.49 -38.46
C SER A 303 7.31 8.55 -39.31
N GLY A 304 7.41 7.75 -40.38
CA GLY A 304 8.60 7.66 -41.23
C GLY A 304 9.83 7.06 -40.52
N ILE A 305 9.62 6.27 -39.47
CA ILE A 305 10.69 5.68 -38.67
C ILE A 305 10.90 4.21 -39.11
N PRO A 306 12.07 3.85 -39.65
CA PRO A 306 12.34 2.50 -40.14
C PRO A 306 12.71 1.56 -38.97
N VAL A 307 11.74 1.27 -38.09
CA VAL A 307 11.89 0.40 -36.92
C VAL A 307 10.88 -0.74 -36.94
N GLY A 308 11.33 -1.93 -36.56
CA GLY A 308 10.50 -3.11 -36.37
C GLY A 308 10.57 -3.60 -34.93
N VAL A 309 9.86 -4.68 -34.63
CA VAL A 309 9.96 -5.38 -33.35
C VAL A 309 9.88 -6.88 -33.60
N SER A 310 10.77 -7.63 -32.97
CA SER A 310 10.77 -9.10 -32.98
C SER A 310 10.26 -9.63 -31.65
N PHE A 311 9.55 -10.76 -31.68
CA PHE A 311 8.98 -11.38 -30.49
C PHE A 311 9.36 -12.86 -30.37
N GLY A 312 9.87 -13.25 -29.21
CA GLY A 312 9.86 -14.62 -28.72
C GLY A 312 8.63 -14.84 -27.86
N ILE A 313 7.88 -15.93 -28.09
CA ILE A 313 6.64 -16.24 -27.36
C ILE A 313 6.70 -17.69 -26.92
N ILE A 314 6.54 -17.95 -25.62
CA ILE A 314 6.47 -19.29 -25.05
C ILE A 314 5.34 -19.40 -24.03
N GLU A 315 4.68 -20.56 -23.98
CA GLU A 315 3.76 -20.89 -22.89
C GLU A 315 4.52 -21.61 -21.78
N ALA A 316 4.25 -21.25 -20.52
CA ALA A 316 4.77 -21.96 -19.38
C ALA A 316 4.13 -23.37 -19.33
N THR A 317 4.96 -24.40 -19.43
CA THR A 317 4.52 -25.80 -19.49
C THR A 317 5.22 -26.64 -18.43
N GLY A 318 4.47 -27.58 -17.84
CA GLY A 318 4.96 -28.53 -16.85
C GLY A 318 4.37 -28.35 -15.45
N GLU A 319 4.58 -29.34 -14.58
CA GLU A 319 4.08 -29.30 -13.20
C GLU A 319 4.79 -28.26 -12.33
N LYS A 320 6.07 -28.00 -12.62
CA LYS A 320 6.88 -27.01 -11.92
C LYS A 320 7.81 -26.29 -12.88
N VAL A 321 7.68 -24.98 -12.94
CA VAL A 321 8.52 -24.11 -13.77
C VAL A 321 9.35 -23.16 -12.91
N ILE A 322 10.48 -22.71 -13.47
CA ILE A 322 11.44 -21.79 -12.85
C ILE A 322 11.63 -20.60 -13.78
N LEU A 323 11.60 -19.39 -13.24
CA LEU A 323 11.65 -18.15 -14.01
C LEU A 323 12.87 -18.09 -14.93
N ASP A 324 14.08 -18.35 -14.42
CA ASP A 324 15.31 -18.28 -15.21
C ASP A 324 15.29 -19.21 -16.44
N ALA A 325 14.72 -20.41 -16.30
CA ALA A 325 14.59 -21.35 -17.40
C ALA A 325 13.59 -20.85 -18.46
N LEU A 326 12.45 -20.29 -18.05
CA LEU A 326 11.48 -19.70 -18.97
C LEU A 326 12.05 -18.47 -19.69
N MET A 327 12.75 -17.59 -18.96
CA MET A 327 13.41 -16.41 -19.53
C MET A 327 14.46 -16.79 -20.57
N LYS A 328 15.22 -17.86 -20.33
CA LYS A 328 16.16 -18.39 -21.31
C LYS A 328 15.46 -18.93 -22.56
N THR A 329 14.41 -19.71 -22.39
CA THR A 329 13.67 -20.30 -23.52
C THR A 329 12.97 -19.24 -24.38
N VAL A 330 12.43 -18.18 -23.77
CA VAL A 330 11.77 -17.09 -24.52
C VAL A 330 12.78 -16.23 -25.28
N ASP A 331 13.98 -16.03 -24.72
CA ASP A 331 15.10 -15.36 -25.41
C ASP A 331 15.59 -16.19 -26.61
N GLU A 332 15.71 -17.51 -26.48
CA GLU A 332 16.03 -18.40 -27.60
C GLU A 332 14.97 -18.35 -28.72
N ALA A 333 13.68 -18.24 -28.35
CA ALA A 333 12.59 -18.06 -29.30
C ALA A 333 12.70 -16.72 -30.04
N LEU A 334 13.01 -15.63 -29.32
CA LEU A 334 13.24 -14.29 -29.89
C LEU A 334 14.42 -14.29 -30.86
N TYR A 335 15.52 -14.91 -30.48
CA TYR A 335 16.71 -15.04 -31.32
C TYR A 335 16.41 -15.78 -32.64
N THR A 336 15.61 -16.85 -32.56
CA THR A 336 15.16 -17.62 -33.73
C THR A 336 14.31 -16.77 -34.67
N GLU A 337 13.38 -15.98 -34.12
CA GLU A 337 12.54 -15.06 -34.89
C GLU A 337 13.36 -13.97 -35.59
N LYS A 338 14.33 -13.36 -34.89
CA LYS A 338 15.25 -12.38 -35.48
C LYS A 338 16.04 -12.95 -36.66
N LYS A 339 16.53 -14.19 -36.55
CA LYS A 339 17.21 -14.87 -37.68
C LYS A 339 16.27 -15.06 -38.87
N ARG A 340 15.02 -15.46 -38.61
CA ARG A 340 14.01 -15.67 -39.65
C ARG A 340 13.68 -14.36 -40.39
N LYS A 341 13.53 -13.24 -39.68
CA LYS A 341 13.30 -11.92 -40.30
C LYS A 341 14.49 -11.46 -41.15
N LYS A 342 15.73 -11.60 -40.66
CA LYS A 342 16.94 -11.28 -41.43
C LYS A 342 17.09 -12.12 -42.70
N GLY A 343 16.78 -13.43 -42.63
CA GLY A 343 16.80 -14.31 -43.80
C GLY A 343 15.82 -13.89 -44.89
N ARG A 344 14.61 -13.45 -44.52
CA ARG A 344 13.60 -12.96 -45.48
C ARG A 344 13.97 -11.63 -46.11
N ALA A 345 14.62 -10.73 -45.37
CA ALA A 345 15.10 -9.46 -45.92
C ALA A 345 16.21 -9.66 -46.97
N GLY A 346 17.04 -10.70 -46.82
CA GLY A 346 18.10 -11.04 -47.78
C GLY A 346 17.61 -11.70 -49.08
N THR A 347 16.46 -12.36 -49.10
CA THR A 347 15.93 -13.04 -50.30
C THR A 347 14.99 -12.18 -51.15
N GLY A 348 14.65 -10.96 -50.71
CA GLY A 348 13.82 -10.01 -51.47
C GLY A 348 14.59 -8.94 -52.24
N ALA A 349 15.93 -9.04 -52.28
CA ALA A 349 16.82 -8.04 -52.90
C ALA A 349 17.67 -8.61 -54.05
N SER A 350 17.22 -9.69 -54.68
CA SER A 350 17.90 -10.33 -55.83
C SER A 350 17.14 -10.15 -57.13
#